data_AF-A0A958UIX0-F1
#
_entry.id   AF-A0A958UIX0-F1
#
_cell.length_a   1.000
_cell.length_b   1.000
_cell.length_c   1.000
_cell.angle_alpha   90.00
_cell.angle_beta   90.00
_cell.angle_gamma   90.00
#
_symmetry.space_group_name_H-M   'P 1'
#
loop_
_entity.id
_entity.type
_entity.pdbx_description
1 polymer ?
#
loop_
_entity_poly.entity_id
_entity_poly.type
_entity_poly.pdbx_seq_one_letter_code
_entity_poly.pdbx_strand_id
1 'polypeptide(L)'
;ENVDVVVMGTKGETSNKKITFGSNTLQVIKYVKCPVLAIPAVYDDVHPKQILFSTDYQLPYKRRELKLVSSIAKCFVSKVNFLYVSKFPSLSLRQQDNKNFLEASFCDNQINFNQESGEDVTKAINTFIIENPIDMLVMVNTRHSYLENILYQSTIEKIGLKIDIPFLVLQNLPR
;
A
#
# COMPACT_ATOMS: atom_id res chain seq x y z
N GLU A 1 1.70 -22.20 -7.55
CA GLU A 1 2.73 -21.65 -8.47
C GLU A 1 3.51 -20.53 -7.76
N ASN A 2 4.83 -20.45 -7.99
CA ASN A 2 5.74 -19.51 -7.33
C ASN A 2 5.86 -18.19 -8.12
N VAL A 3 4.81 -17.37 -8.09
CA VAL A 3 4.86 -16.01 -8.66
C VAL A 3 5.36 -15.04 -7.60
N ASP A 4 6.36 -14.23 -7.93
CA ASP A 4 6.94 -13.24 -7.03
C ASP A 4 6.14 -11.94 -7.00
N VAL A 5 5.68 -11.44 -8.15
CA VAL A 5 4.81 -10.26 -8.29
C VAL A 5 3.95 -10.40 -9.56
N VAL A 6 2.67 -10.01 -9.48
CA VAL A 6 1.80 -9.79 -10.64
C VAL A 6 1.79 -8.31 -10.96
N VAL A 7 2.13 -7.93 -12.19
CA VAL A 7 2.04 -6.54 -12.66
C VAL A 7 0.82 -6.43 -13.58
N MET A 8 -0.04 -5.44 -13.35
CA MET A 8 -1.21 -5.22 -14.19
C MET A 8 -1.59 -3.76 -14.31
N GLY A 9 -2.24 -3.40 -15.41
CA GLY A 9 -2.84 -2.08 -15.59
C GLY A 9 -4.09 -1.90 -14.72
N THR A 10 -4.45 -0.64 -14.44
CA THR A 10 -5.71 -0.30 -13.75
C THR A 10 -6.85 0.09 -14.68
N LYS A 11 -6.57 0.33 -15.97
CA LYS A 11 -7.55 0.84 -16.95
C LYS A 11 -8.39 -0.29 -17.55
N GLY A 12 -9.71 -0.17 -17.45
CA GLY A 12 -10.69 -1.05 -18.11
C GLY A 12 -11.35 -0.39 -19.34
N GLU A 13 -12.25 -1.12 -20.01
CA GLU A 13 -12.85 -0.73 -21.30
C GLU A 13 -13.53 0.66 -21.30
N THR A 14 -14.19 1.05 -20.21
CA THR A 14 -14.99 2.29 -20.17
C THR A 14 -14.17 3.56 -19.96
N SER A 15 -12.86 3.48 -19.69
CA SER A 15 -11.97 4.63 -19.50
C SER A 15 -12.54 5.73 -18.58
N ASN A 16 -13.33 5.34 -17.58
CA ASN A 16 -14.06 6.28 -16.73
C ASN A 16 -13.11 6.93 -15.71
N LYS A 17 -12.92 8.25 -15.78
CA LYS A 17 -12.04 9.04 -14.89
C LYS A 17 -12.41 8.96 -13.40
N LYS A 18 -13.59 8.44 -13.05
CA LYS A 18 -14.03 8.25 -11.66
C LYS A 18 -13.65 6.89 -11.06
N ILE A 19 -13.19 5.94 -11.89
CA ILE A 19 -12.88 4.58 -11.45
C ILE A 19 -11.35 4.46 -11.35
N THR A 20 -10.86 4.34 -10.12
CA THR A 20 -9.41 4.20 -9.85
C THR A 20 -8.86 2.84 -10.26
N PHE A 21 -9.67 1.79 -10.12
CA PHE A 21 -9.27 0.42 -10.43
C PHE A 21 -10.36 -0.28 -11.25
N GLY A 22 -9.99 -0.87 -12.38
CA GLY A 22 -10.87 -1.76 -13.13
C GLY A 22 -11.37 -2.93 -12.27
N SER A 23 -12.57 -3.42 -12.58
CA SER A 23 -13.18 -4.57 -11.88
C SER A 23 -12.28 -5.80 -11.84
N ASN A 24 -11.57 -6.08 -12.95
CA ASN A 24 -10.61 -7.19 -13.03
C ASN A 24 -9.42 -6.98 -12.08
N THR A 25 -8.85 -5.78 -12.03
CA THR A 25 -7.74 -5.43 -11.11
C THR A 25 -8.14 -5.65 -9.66
N LEU A 26 -9.36 -5.27 -9.30
CA LEU A 26 -9.87 -5.48 -7.94
C LEU A 26 -10.11 -6.94 -7.60
N GLN A 27 -10.63 -7.73 -8.53
CA GLN A 27 -10.76 -9.16 -8.31
C GLN A 27 -9.39 -9.83 -8.14
N VAL A 28 -8.39 -9.45 -8.96
CA VAL A 28 -7.02 -9.96 -8.82
C VAL A 28 -6.45 -9.61 -7.45
N ILE A 29 -6.53 -8.35 -7.02
CA ILE A 29 -6.06 -7.91 -5.69
C ILE A 29 -6.76 -8.67 -4.56
N LYS A 30 -8.07 -8.95 -4.69
CA LYS A 30 -8.85 -9.65 -3.66
C LYS A 30 -8.53 -11.14 -3.54
N TYR A 31 -8.27 -11.83 -4.65
CA TYR A 31 -8.22 -13.30 -4.67
C TYR A 31 -6.82 -13.89 -4.88
N VAL A 32 -5.85 -13.12 -5.38
CA VAL A 32 -4.50 -13.63 -5.65
C VAL A 32 -3.64 -13.67 -4.39
N LYS A 33 -2.84 -14.75 -4.25
CA LYS A 33 -1.97 -15.01 -3.09
C LYS A 33 -0.57 -14.37 -3.18
N CYS A 34 -0.22 -13.74 -4.29
CA CYS A 34 1.06 -13.07 -4.50
C CYS A 34 0.88 -11.54 -4.59
N PRO A 35 1.96 -10.76 -4.35
CA PRO A 35 1.92 -9.31 -4.50
C PRO A 35 1.38 -8.88 -5.86
N VAL A 36 0.61 -7.79 -5.87
CA VAL A 36 0.03 -7.21 -7.10
C VAL A 36 0.46 -5.75 -7.22
N LEU A 37 1.18 -5.43 -8.28
CA LEU A 37 1.53 -4.06 -8.66
C LEU A 37 0.55 -3.58 -9.75
N ALA A 38 -0.30 -2.64 -9.38
CA ALA A 38 -1.27 -2.02 -10.25
C ALA A 38 -0.72 -0.67 -10.78
N ILE A 39 -0.53 -0.55 -12.09
CA ILE A 39 0.07 0.64 -12.73
C ILE A 39 -1.01 1.42 -13.52
N PRO A 40 -1.27 2.70 -13.20
CA PRO A 40 -2.15 3.55 -13.98
C PRO A 40 -1.59 3.88 -15.37
N ALA A 41 -2.48 4.05 -16.35
CA ALA A 41 -2.10 4.35 -17.74
C ALA A 41 -1.48 5.73 -17.95
N VAL A 42 -1.54 6.62 -16.96
CA VAL A 42 -0.95 7.97 -17.00
C VAL A 42 0.53 7.94 -16.59
N TYR A 43 1.00 6.79 -16.09
CA TYR A 43 2.35 6.62 -15.57
C TYR A 43 3.24 5.96 -16.62
N ASP A 44 4.05 6.77 -17.31
CA ASP A 44 4.95 6.30 -18.38
C ASP A 44 6.31 5.82 -17.85
N ASP A 45 6.75 6.30 -16.69
CA ASP A 45 8.06 5.95 -16.11
C ASP A 45 7.97 5.74 -14.59
N VAL A 46 8.22 4.51 -14.14
CA VAL A 46 8.03 4.09 -12.73
C VAL A 46 9.36 4.22 -11.99
N HIS A 47 9.67 5.45 -11.58
CA HIS A 47 10.82 5.77 -10.74
C HIS A 47 10.35 6.38 -9.42
N PRO A 48 9.83 5.56 -8.48
CA PRO A 48 9.22 6.08 -7.27
C PRO A 48 10.31 6.66 -6.36
N LYS A 49 10.35 7.97 -6.18
CA LYS A 49 11.28 8.63 -5.24
C LYS A 49 10.70 8.64 -3.83
N GLN A 50 9.38 8.74 -3.71
CA GLN A 50 8.68 8.64 -2.43
C GLN A 50 7.66 7.51 -2.47
N ILE A 51 7.83 6.54 -1.58
CA ILE A 51 6.92 5.41 -1.41
C ILE A 51 6.11 5.66 -0.14
N LEU A 52 4.79 5.66 -0.24
CA LEU A 52 3.90 5.69 0.92
C LEU A 52 3.55 4.25 1.30
N PHE A 53 3.91 3.82 2.50
CA PHE A 53 3.52 2.52 3.05
C PHE A 53 2.46 2.74 4.12
N SER A 54 1.19 2.42 3.83
CA SER A 54 0.13 2.52 4.85
C SER A 54 0.15 1.28 5.75
N THR A 55 0.14 1.47 7.06
CA THR A 55 0.27 0.40 8.05
C THR A 55 -0.64 0.67 9.24
N ASP A 56 -1.30 -0.36 9.77
CA ASP A 56 -2.05 -0.33 11.03
C ASP A 56 -1.24 -0.89 12.22
N TYR A 57 -0.02 -1.39 11.94
CA TYR A 57 0.87 -2.11 12.86
C TYR A 57 0.21 -3.30 13.59
N GLN A 58 -0.91 -3.84 13.08
CA GLN A 58 -1.69 -4.86 13.80
C GLN A 58 -1.07 -6.26 13.68
N LEU A 59 -0.49 -6.58 12.53
CA LEU A 59 0.04 -7.90 12.25
C LEU A 59 1.52 -7.85 11.84
N PRO A 60 2.31 -8.87 12.23
CA PRO A 60 3.68 -8.98 11.77
C PRO A 60 3.67 -9.22 10.26
N TYR A 61 4.51 -8.46 9.56
CA TYR A 61 4.68 -8.59 8.12
C TYR A 61 5.60 -9.78 7.79
N LYS A 62 5.30 -10.48 6.70
CA LYS A 62 6.24 -11.48 6.16
C LYS A 62 7.50 -10.79 5.67
N ARG A 63 8.67 -11.29 6.10
CA ARG A 63 9.99 -10.80 5.64
C ARG A 63 10.12 -10.77 4.11
N ARG A 64 9.52 -11.72 3.41
CA ARG A 64 9.52 -11.76 1.93
C ARG A 64 8.86 -10.52 1.32
N GLU A 65 7.72 -10.11 1.86
CA GLU A 65 6.94 -8.97 1.38
C GLU A 65 7.68 -7.66 1.66
N LEU A 66 8.23 -7.51 2.88
CA LEU A 66 9.04 -6.33 3.21
C LEU A 66 10.32 -6.25 2.38
N LYS A 67 10.99 -7.39 2.13
CA LYS A 67 12.18 -7.45 1.30
C LYS A 67 11.90 -6.98 -0.13
N LEU A 68 10.72 -7.28 -0.68
CA LEU A 68 10.32 -6.78 -2.00
C LEU A 68 10.31 -5.24 -2.01
N VAL A 69 9.60 -4.62 -1.07
CA VAL A 69 9.53 -3.15 -0.99
C VAL A 69 10.88 -2.52 -0.69
N SER A 70 11.66 -3.09 0.24
CA SER A 70 13.01 -2.63 0.57
C SER A 70 13.93 -2.68 -0.65
N SER A 71 13.84 -3.75 -1.47
CA SER A 71 14.61 -3.88 -2.70
C SER A 71 14.22 -2.83 -3.73
N ILE A 72 12.91 -2.58 -3.93
CA ILE A 72 12.42 -1.50 -4.81
C ILE A 72 12.96 -0.16 -4.34
N ALA A 73 12.80 0.16 -3.05
CA ALA A 73 13.27 1.41 -2.47
C ALA A 73 14.79 1.58 -2.60
N LYS A 74 15.56 0.50 -2.49
CA LYS A 74 17.02 0.53 -2.64
C LYS A 74 17.43 0.77 -4.09
N CYS A 75 16.77 0.11 -5.05
CA CYS A 75 17.05 0.27 -6.47
C CYS A 75 16.82 1.70 -6.98
N PHE A 76 15.80 2.39 -6.45
CA PHE A 76 15.44 3.75 -6.87
C PHE A 76 15.89 4.84 -5.90
N VAL A 77 16.64 4.48 -4.84
CA VAL A 77 17.06 5.40 -3.77
C VAL A 77 15.86 6.17 -3.20
N SER A 78 14.75 5.44 -3.02
CA SER A 78 13.47 5.99 -2.58
C SER A 78 13.47 6.21 -1.07
N LYS A 79 12.70 7.21 -0.65
CA LYS A 79 12.28 7.38 0.74
C LYS A 79 10.96 6.66 0.97
N VAL A 80 10.91 5.81 2.00
CA VAL A 80 9.69 5.09 2.43
C VAL A 80 9.05 5.84 3.60
N ASN A 81 7.86 6.40 3.36
CA ASN A 81 7.05 7.07 4.36
C ASN A 81 6.01 6.07 4.88
N PHE A 82 6.17 5.61 6.12
CA PHE A 82 5.15 4.83 6.81
C PHE A 82 4.06 5.76 7.32
N LEU A 83 2.80 5.44 7.03
CA LEU A 83 1.64 6.20 7.49
C LEU A 83 0.76 5.31 8.36
N TYR A 84 0.60 5.71 9.62
CA TYR A 84 -0.31 5.09 10.58
C TYR A 84 -1.43 6.05 10.93
N VAL A 85 -2.68 5.59 10.83
CA VAL A 85 -3.87 6.42 11.08
C VAL A 85 -4.56 5.93 12.34
N SER A 86 -4.60 6.76 13.38
CA SER A 86 -5.15 6.36 14.68
C SER A 86 -5.77 7.54 15.42
N LYS A 87 -6.90 7.31 16.08
CA LYS A 87 -7.48 8.27 17.03
C LYS A 87 -6.64 8.42 18.29
N PHE A 88 -5.86 7.39 18.63
CA PHE A 88 -5.06 7.32 19.85
C PHE A 88 -3.61 7.67 19.54
N PRO A 89 -2.97 8.52 20.38
CA PRO A 89 -1.59 8.95 20.16
C PRO A 89 -0.59 7.83 20.44
N SER A 90 -0.86 6.95 21.41
CA SER A 90 0.06 5.87 21.79
C SER A 90 -0.17 4.60 20.97
N LEU A 91 0.93 3.95 20.61
CA LEU A 91 0.93 2.58 20.09
C LEU A 91 0.79 1.59 21.24
N SER A 92 0.06 0.50 21.02
CA SER A 92 0.13 -0.66 21.92
C SER A 92 1.52 -1.32 21.85
N LEU A 93 1.90 -2.10 22.86
CA LEU A 93 3.16 -2.84 22.88
C LEU A 93 3.37 -3.67 21.60
N ARG A 94 2.32 -4.36 21.16
CA ARG A 94 2.31 -5.15 19.92
C ARG A 94 2.57 -4.29 18.67
N GLN A 95 1.97 -3.09 18.61
CA GLN A 95 2.18 -2.18 17.48
C GLN A 95 3.59 -1.59 17.51
N GLN A 96 4.13 -1.33 18.70
CA GLN A 96 5.52 -0.89 18.86
C GLN A 96 6.50 -1.97 18.39
N ASP A 97 6.27 -3.23 18.75
CA ASP A 97 7.09 -4.36 18.27
C ASP A 97 7.05 -4.47 16.73
N ASN A 98 5.87 -4.33 16.13
CA ASN A 98 5.72 -4.38 14.68
C ASN A 98 6.37 -3.16 13.99
N LYS A 99 6.32 -1.98 14.60
CA LYS A 99 7.04 -0.79 14.12
C LYS A 99 8.55 -1.00 14.15
N ASN A 100 9.09 -1.53 15.26
CA ASN A 100 10.52 -1.84 15.39
C ASN A 100 10.94 -2.92 14.37
N PHE A 101 10.08 -3.90 14.11
CA PHE A 101 10.32 -4.91 13.08
C PHE A 101 10.38 -4.31 11.66
N LEU A 102 9.52 -3.34 11.35
CA LEU A 102 9.60 -2.59 10.10
C LEU A 102 10.90 -1.80 10.01
N GLU A 103 11.26 -1.04 11.05
CA GLU A 103 12.52 -0.29 11.09
C GLU A 103 13.74 -1.19 10.83
N ALA A 104 13.82 -2.34 11.50
CA ALA A 104 14.88 -3.32 11.28
C ALA A 104 14.87 -3.92 9.86
N SER A 105 13.70 -4.08 9.24
CA SER A 105 13.56 -4.66 7.90
C SER A 105 13.94 -3.69 6.78
N PHE A 106 13.97 -2.39 7.05
CA PHE A 106 14.31 -1.33 6.09
C PHE A 106 15.59 -0.58 6.49
N CYS A 107 16.51 -1.22 7.23
CA CYS A 107 17.73 -0.61 7.73
C CYS A 107 18.65 -0.01 6.64
N ASP A 108 18.58 -0.53 5.42
CA ASP A 108 19.32 -0.06 4.25
C ASP A 108 18.60 1.06 3.47
N ASN A 109 17.40 1.46 3.89
CA ASN A 109 16.54 2.40 3.16
C ASN A 109 16.36 3.71 3.94
N GLN A 110 16.09 4.80 3.23
CA GLN A 110 15.62 6.02 3.86
C GLN A 110 14.16 5.83 4.29
N ILE A 111 13.88 5.90 5.60
CA ILE A 111 12.55 5.70 6.14
C ILE A 111 12.08 6.90 6.95
N ASN A 112 10.78 7.12 7.01
CA ASN A 112 10.14 8.09 7.87
C ASN A 112 8.83 7.52 8.43
N PHE A 113 8.56 7.72 9.71
CA PHE A 113 7.33 7.27 10.36
C PHE A 113 6.41 8.46 10.63
N ASN A 114 5.23 8.45 10.03
CA ASN A 114 4.21 9.48 10.18
C ASN A 114 2.98 8.87 10.85
N GLN A 115 2.37 9.65 11.74
CA GLN A 115 1.13 9.29 12.40
C GLN A 115 0.12 10.40 12.18
N GLU A 116 -1.03 10.05 11.62
CA GLU A 116 -2.14 10.96 11.40
C GLU A 116 -3.29 10.63 12.34
N SER A 117 -3.91 11.67 12.89
CA SER A 117 -5.09 11.51 13.73
C SER A 117 -6.34 11.43 12.87
N GLY A 118 -7.08 10.33 12.98
CA GLY A 118 -8.31 10.17 12.22
C GLY A 118 -8.92 8.78 12.31
N GLU A 119 -10.12 8.65 11.75
CA GLU A 119 -10.82 7.37 11.60
C GLU A 119 -10.91 6.93 10.13
N ASP A 120 -10.89 7.89 9.20
CA ASP A 120 -10.97 7.62 7.77
C ASP A 120 -9.57 7.48 7.17
N VAL A 121 -9.11 6.23 7.09
CA VAL A 121 -7.82 5.85 6.52
C VAL A 121 -7.72 6.27 5.05
N THR A 122 -8.81 6.15 4.28
CA THR A 122 -8.82 6.48 2.85
C THR A 122 -8.61 7.96 2.64
N LYS A 123 -9.30 8.79 3.42
CA LYS A 123 -9.11 10.24 3.41
C LYS A 123 -7.70 10.63 3.82
N ALA A 124 -7.18 10.03 4.90
CA ALA A 124 -5.82 10.30 5.37
C ALA A 124 -4.76 9.95 4.31
N ILE A 125 -4.87 8.78 3.67
CA ILE A 125 -3.97 8.38 2.58
C ILE A 125 -4.05 9.36 1.41
N ASN A 126 -5.25 9.70 0.95
CA ASN A 126 -5.41 10.64 -0.16
C ASN A 126 -4.84 12.03 0.17
N THR A 127 -5.11 12.54 1.38
CA THR A 127 -4.54 13.82 1.84
C THR A 127 -3.01 13.75 1.87
N PHE A 128 -2.44 12.68 2.42
CA PHE A 128 -0.99 12.52 2.48
C PHE A 128 -0.35 12.46 1.08
N ILE A 129 -0.98 11.80 0.12
CA ILE A 129 -0.53 11.73 -1.28
C ILE A 129 -0.63 13.10 -1.98
N ILE A 130 -1.57 13.97 -1.59
CA ILE A 130 -1.70 15.31 -2.18
C ILE A 130 -0.70 16.28 -1.56
N GLU A 131 -0.47 16.18 -0.25
CA GLU A 131 0.41 17.09 0.49
C GLU A 131 1.89 16.75 0.34
N ASN A 132 2.20 15.50 0.00
CA ASN A 132 3.56 15.02 -0.21
C ASN A 132 3.70 14.49 -1.64
N PRO A 133 4.87 14.62 -2.29
CA PRO A 133 5.07 14.12 -3.65
C PRO A 133 5.23 12.59 -3.66
N ILE A 134 4.17 11.86 -3.35
CA ILE A 134 4.15 10.40 -3.29
C ILE A 134 4.01 9.82 -4.70
N ASP A 135 4.91 8.92 -5.05
CA ASP A 135 4.99 8.31 -6.39
C ASP A 135 4.51 6.86 -6.42
N MET A 136 4.39 6.21 -5.26
CA MET A 136 3.89 4.85 -5.15
C MET A 136 3.20 4.64 -3.81
N LEU A 137 2.03 4.02 -3.82
CA LEU A 137 1.35 3.54 -2.62
C LEU A 137 1.62 2.05 -2.41
N VAL A 138 1.93 1.67 -1.18
CA VAL A 138 2.10 0.29 -0.74
C VAL A 138 1.11 0.02 0.39
N MET A 139 0.35 -1.06 0.25
CA MET A 139 -0.57 -1.54 1.28
C MET A 139 -0.44 -3.05 1.44
N VAL A 140 -0.81 -3.57 2.61
CA VAL A 140 -0.76 -4.99 2.89
C VAL A 140 -2.17 -5.52 3.09
N ASN A 141 -2.49 -6.58 2.36
CA ASN A 141 -3.73 -7.33 2.53
C ASN A 141 -3.55 -8.38 3.63
N THR A 142 -4.18 -8.14 4.77
CA THR A 142 -4.40 -9.13 5.84
C THR A 142 -5.82 -9.08 6.34
N ARG A 143 -6.25 -10.13 7.04
CA ARG A 143 -7.48 -10.06 7.84
C ARG A 143 -7.41 -8.88 8.80
N HIS A 144 -8.49 -8.12 8.85
CA HIS A 144 -8.71 -6.87 9.56
C HIS A 144 -7.74 -5.73 9.23
N SER A 145 -7.08 -5.76 8.06
CA SER A 145 -6.22 -4.64 7.62
C SER A 145 -7.01 -3.44 7.14
N TYR A 146 -6.34 -2.28 7.12
CA TYR A 146 -6.81 -1.11 6.36
C TYR A 146 -7.24 -1.45 4.93
N LEU A 147 -6.44 -2.25 4.22
CA LEU A 147 -6.75 -2.62 2.84
C LEU A 147 -7.98 -3.51 2.75
N GLU A 148 -8.14 -4.47 3.65
CA GLU A 148 -9.35 -5.31 3.69
C GLU A 148 -10.59 -4.43 3.90
N ASN A 149 -10.58 -3.53 4.89
CA ASN A 149 -11.70 -2.62 5.11
C ASN A 149 -12.01 -1.78 3.87
N ILE A 150 -10.99 -1.22 3.21
CA ILE A 150 -11.15 -0.46 1.98
C ILE A 150 -11.76 -1.32 0.86
N LEU A 151 -11.26 -2.54 0.65
CA LEU A 151 -11.72 -3.44 -0.43
C LEU A 151 -13.10 -4.05 -0.19
N TYR A 152 -13.51 -4.26 1.07
CA TYR A 152 -14.77 -4.90 1.43
C TYR A 152 -15.91 -3.92 1.71
N GLN A 153 -15.63 -2.74 2.26
CA GLN A 153 -16.66 -1.72 2.53
C GLN A 153 -17.03 -0.91 1.28
N SER A 154 -16.12 -0.81 0.32
CA SER A 154 -16.42 -0.17 -0.96
C SER A 154 -17.07 -1.16 -1.93
N THR A 155 -18.17 -0.73 -2.56
CA THR A 155 -18.60 -1.32 -3.83
C THR A 155 -17.41 -1.30 -4.80
N ILE A 156 -17.32 -2.26 -5.73
CA ILE A 156 -16.26 -2.37 -6.76
C ILE A 156 -15.98 -1.01 -7.46
N GLU A 157 -16.96 -0.10 -7.46
CA GLU A 157 -16.91 1.23 -8.07
C GLU A 157 -16.33 2.37 -7.21
N LYS A 158 -16.11 2.19 -5.88
CA LYS A 158 -15.80 3.31 -4.96
C LYS A 158 -14.75 2.99 -3.90
N ILE A 159 -13.58 2.49 -4.31
CA ILE A 159 -12.45 2.30 -3.37
C ILE A 159 -11.97 3.60 -2.71
N GLY A 160 -12.46 4.76 -3.15
CA GLY A 160 -12.27 6.05 -2.45
C GLY A 160 -10.84 6.59 -2.53
N LEU A 161 -9.86 5.73 -2.77
CA LEU A 161 -8.51 6.07 -3.15
C LEU A 161 -8.55 6.62 -4.58
N LYS A 162 -8.21 7.89 -4.78
CA LYS A 162 -8.03 8.48 -6.12
C LYS A 162 -6.55 8.40 -6.45
N ILE A 163 -6.13 7.22 -6.87
CA ILE A 163 -4.72 6.89 -7.09
C ILE A 163 -4.41 7.02 -8.58
N ASP A 164 -3.74 8.10 -8.94
CA ASP A 164 -3.10 8.27 -10.25
C ASP A 164 -1.61 7.82 -10.23
N ILE A 165 -1.21 7.10 -9.17
CA ILE A 165 0.14 6.58 -8.94
C ILE A 165 0.17 5.03 -8.90
N PRO A 166 1.31 4.38 -9.16
CA PRO A 166 1.48 2.95 -8.94
C PRO A 166 1.03 2.49 -7.55
N PHE A 167 0.27 1.39 -7.50
CA PHE A 167 -0.26 0.81 -6.26
C PHE A 167 0.19 -0.63 -6.08
N LEU A 168 1.04 -0.89 -5.09
CA LEU A 168 1.51 -2.21 -4.73
C LEU A 168 0.74 -2.77 -3.53
N VAL A 169 0.09 -3.91 -3.74
CA VAL A 169 -0.58 -4.68 -2.69
C VAL A 169 0.27 -5.90 -2.35
N LEU A 170 0.71 -5.98 -1.10
CA LEU A 170 1.39 -7.15 -0.53
C LEU A 170 0.38 -8.12 0.04
N GLN A 171 0.61 -9.43 -0.10
CA GLN A 171 -0.34 -10.46 0.35
C GLN A 171 0.20 -11.19 1.59
N ASN A 172 -0.33 -10.84 2.75
CA ASN A 172 0.06 -11.47 4.03
C ASN A 172 -1.02 -12.45 4.53
N LEU A 173 -1.59 -13.23 3.60
CA LEU A 173 -2.50 -14.33 3.85
C LEU A 173 -1.74 -15.67 3.98
N PRO A 174 -2.19 -16.64 4.80
CA PRO A 174 -1.58 -17.97 4.85
C PRO A 174 -1.65 -18.63 3.46
N ARG A 175 -0.54 -19.21 3.01
CA ARG A 175 -0.42 -19.83 1.69
C ARG A 175 -1.01 -21.23 1.70
#